data_AF-A0A966SHE4-F1
#
_entry.id   AF-A0A966SHE4-F1
#
_cell.length_a   1.000
_cell.length_b   1.000
_cell.length_c   1.000
_cell.angle_alpha   90.00
_cell.angle_beta   90.00
_cell.angle_gamma   90.00
#
_symmetry.space_group_name_H-M   'P 1'
#
loop_
_entity.id
_entity.type
_entity.pdbx_description
1 polymer ?
#
loop_
_entity_poly.entity_id
_entity_poly.type
_entity_poly.pdbx_seq_one_letter_code
_entity_poly.pdbx_strand_id
1 'polypeptide(L)'
;MSDQKLPTPAPEPAFFDNPAIDNLIAVTMELGAELWVQRERMRVIERLLAERGVVTALAIEQYVMSADEAARVQTERDAFVKRLYAAFTRETVPATPDGP
;
A
#
# COMPACT_ATOMS: atom_id res chain seq x y z
N MET A 1 -2.40 33.40 35.91
CA MET A 1 -2.13 31.95 35.79
C MET A 1 -1.27 31.80 34.56
N SER A 2 0.01 31.46 34.75
CA SER A 2 1.01 31.48 33.69
C SER A 2 0.71 30.44 32.61
N ASP A 3 0.81 30.85 31.35
CA ASP A 3 0.82 29.98 30.18
C ASP A 3 2.03 29.03 30.27
N GLN A 4 1.82 27.82 30.74
CA GLN A 4 2.82 26.77 30.69
C GLN A 4 2.81 26.16 29.28
N LYS A 5 3.77 26.59 28.45
CA LYS A 5 4.01 26.01 27.13
C LYS A 5 4.31 24.52 27.32
N LEU A 6 3.43 23.66 26.78
CA LEU A 6 3.62 22.20 26.80
C LEU A 6 5.00 21.87 26.21
N PRO A 7 5.74 20.92 26.81
CA PRO A 7 7.04 20.52 26.29
C PRO A 7 6.89 20.02 24.86
N THR A 8 7.79 20.45 23.98
CA THR A 8 7.84 19.94 22.61
C THR A 8 8.10 18.43 22.66
N PRO A 9 7.30 17.60 21.96
CA PRO A 9 7.57 16.18 21.88
C PRO A 9 9.01 15.95 21.42
N ALA A 10 9.71 15.02 22.07
CA ALA A 10 11.00 14.58 21.60
C ALA A 10 10.84 14.02 20.17
N PRO A 11 11.80 14.27 19.26
CA PRO A 11 11.76 13.68 17.93
C PRO A 11 11.72 12.15 18.03
N GLU A 12 11.06 11.50 17.08
CA GLU A 12 11.04 10.04 17.01
C GLU A 12 12.47 9.49 16.94
N PRO A 13 12.80 8.43 17.69
CA PRO A 13 14.12 7.83 17.66
C PRO A 13 14.39 7.24 16.26
N ALA A 14 15.49 7.64 15.65
CA ALA A 14 16.01 6.99 14.44
C ALA A 14 16.76 5.71 14.83
N PHE A 15 16.49 4.60 14.15
CA PHE A 15 17.18 3.32 14.38
C PHE A 15 18.32 3.11 13.38
N PHE A 16 18.31 3.79 12.24
CA PHE A 16 19.36 3.75 11.22
C PHE A 16 19.97 5.13 10.95
N ASP A 17 21.19 5.14 10.40
CA ASP A 17 21.92 6.38 10.07
C ASP A 17 21.20 7.24 9.02
N ASN A 18 20.37 6.61 8.17
CA ASN A 18 19.54 7.30 7.20
C ASN A 18 18.06 7.18 7.60
N PRO A 19 17.39 8.28 8.00
CA PRO A 19 15.98 8.25 8.43
C PRO A 19 15.01 7.82 7.32
N ALA A 20 15.43 7.86 6.04
CA ALA A 20 14.63 7.30 4.95
C ALA A 20 14.42 5.78 5.09
N ILE A 21 15.35 5.07 5.74
CA ILE A 21 15.25 3.62 5.98
C ILE A 21 14.19 3.33 7.05
N ASP A 22 14.21 4.07 8.16
CA ASP A 22 13.19 3.97 9.21
C ASP A 22 11.79 4.23 8.64
N ASN A 23 11.65 5.30 7.85
CA ASN A 23 10.40 5.65 7.18
C ASN A 23 9.95 4.56 6.19
N LEU A 24 10.86 3.98 5.41
CA LEU A 24 10.53 2.90 4.48
C LEU A 24 10.04 1.64 5.22
N ILE A 25 10.65 1.30 6.35
CA ILE A 25 10.22 0.17 7.19
C ILE A 25 8.84 0.44 7.75
N ALA A 26 8.59 1.63 8.30
CA ALA A 26 7.27 2.03 8.81
C ALA A 26 6.19 1.91 7.72
N VAL A 27 6.44 2.49 6.53
CA VAL A 27 5.54 2.38 5.38
C VAL A 27 5.30 0.92 4.97
N THR A 28 6.34 0.08 4.97
CA THR A 28 6.21 -1.34 4.61
C THR A 28 5.36 -2.11 5.62
N MET A 29 5.50 -1.82 6.92
CA MET A 29 4.68 -2.42 7.97
C MET A 29 3.21 -2.01 7.83
N GLU A 30 2.93 -0.73 7.62
CA GLU A 30 1.57 -0.21 7.41
C GLU A 30 0.93 -0.82 6.16
N LEU A 31 1.67 -0.90 5.04
CA LEU A 31 1.19 -1.59 3.84
C LEU A 31 0.89 -3.09 4.08
N GLY A 32 1.69 -3.75 4.92
CA GLY A 32 1.45 -5.13 5.34
C GLY A 32 0.16 -5.29 6.15
N ALA A 33 -0.11 -4.36 7.07
CA ALA A 33 -1.35 -4.32 7.84
C ALA A 33 -2.58 -4.07 6.95
N GLU A 34 -2.51 -3.09 6.05
CA GLU A 34 -3.58 -2.80 5.09
C GLU A 34 -3.85 -3.98 4.15
N LEU A 35 -2.80 -4.68 3.69
CA LEU A 35 -2.95 -5.89 2.89
C LEU A 35 -3.67 -7.00 3.67
N TRP A 36 -3.43 -7.13 4.98
CA TRP A 36 -4.17 -8.07 5.82
C TRP A 36 -5.66 -7.71 5.90
N VAL A 37 -5.99 -6.45 6.13
CA VAL A 37 -7.39 -5.97 6.17
C VAL A 37 -8.10 -6.25 4.84
N GLN A 38 -7.44 -6.00 3.69
CA GLN A 38 -8.02 -6.34 2.38
C GLN A 38 -8.26 -7.84 2.21
N ARG A 39 -7.35 -8.70 2.70
CA ARG A 39 -7.54 -10.16 2.68
C ARG A 39 -8.70 -10.60 3.56
N GLU A 40 -8.85 -10.03 4.75
CA GLU A 40 -9.99 -10.32 5.62
C GLU A 40 -11.31 -9.92 4.96
N ARG A 41 -11.37 -8.72 4.37
CA ARG A 41 -12.54 -8.27 3.63
C ARG A 41 -12.88 -9.22 2.47
N MET A 42 -11.88 -9.71 1.73
CA MET A 42 -12.11 -10.67 0.64
C MET A 42 -12.70 -11.99 1.17
N ARG A 43 -12.15 -12.54 2.25
CA ARG A 43 -12.70 -13.76 2.90
C ARG A 43 -14.16 -13.59 3.32
N VAL A 44 -14.51 -12.42 3.86
CA VAL A 44 -15.90 -12.10 4.24
C VAL A 44 -16.81 -12.06 3.00
N ILE A 45 -16.36 -11.42 1.91
CA ILE A 45 -17.12 -11.36 0.65
C ILE A 45 -17.35 -12.77 0.09
N GLU A 46 -16.30 -13.58 -0.02
CA GLU A 46 -16.40 -14.96 -0.49
C GLU A 46 -17.36 -15.79 0.37
N ARG A 47 -17.26 -15.66 1.70
CA ARG A 47 -18.16 -16.35 2.63
C ARG A 47 -19.61 -15.95 2.44
N LEU A 48 -19.89 -14.64 2.34
CA LEU A 48 -21.25 -14.11 2.17
C LEU A 48 -21.87 -14.48 0.81
N LEU A 49 -21.06 -14.61 -0.25
CA LEU A 49 -21.51 -15.08 -1.57
C LEU A 49 -21.77 -16.58 -1.57
N ALA A 50 -20.94 -17.37 -0.89
CA ALA A 50 -21.12 -18.80 -0.73
C ALA A 50 -22.36 -19.15 0.08
N GLU A 51 -22.62 -18.44 1.19
CA GLU A 51 -23.84 -18.62 2.01
C GLU A 51 -25.12 -18.35 1.22
N ARG A 52 -25.06 -17.47 0.21
CA ARG A 52 -26.18 -17.18 -0.70
C ARG A 52 -26.24 -18.10 -1.92
N GLY A 53 -25.30 -19.04 -2.05
CA GLY A 53 -25.21 -19.95 -3.19
C GLY A 53 -24.85 -19.28 -4.52
N VAL A 54 -24.28 -18.08 -4.50
CA VAL A 54 -23.97 -17.30 -5.72
C VAL A 54 -22.60 -17.70 -6.29
N VAL A 55 -21.59 -17.82 -5.42
CA VAL A 55 -20.21 -18.16 -5.79
C VAL A 55 -19.68 -19.21 -4.81
N THR A 56 -19.07 -20.29 -5.30
CA THR A 56 -18.44 -21.30 -4.44
C THR A 56 -16.93 -21.10 -4.41
N ALA A 57 -16.27 -21.57 -3.34
CA ALA A 57 -14.80 -21.56 -3.27
C ALA A 57 -14.18 -22.29 -4.46
N LEU A 58 -14.74 -23.44 -4.85
CA LEU A 58 -14.27 -24.19 -6.02
C LEU A 58 -14.40 -23.38 -7.32
N ALA A 59 -15.49 -22.63 -7.51
CA ALA A 59 -15.68 -21.80 -8.69
C ALA A 59 -14.65 -20.66 -8.78
N ILE A 60 -14.23 -20.11 -7.64
CA ILE A 60 -13.15 -19.11 -7.58
C ILE A 60 -11.81 -19.74 -7.95
N GLU A 61 -11.45 -20.88 -7.34
CA GLU A 61 -10.17 -21.56 -7.58
C GLU A 61 -10.03 -22.09 -9.02
N GLN A 62 -11.15 -22.46 -9.64
CA GLN A 62 -11.19 -22.96 -11.02
C GLN A 62 -11.44 -21.86 -12.05
N TYR A 63 -11.60 -20.60 -11.62
CA TYR A 63 -11.92 -19.52 -12.54
C TYR A 63 -10.76 -19.28 -13.51
N VAL A 64 -11.05 -19.38 -14.80
CA VAL A 64 -10.12 -19.04 -15.88
C VAL A 64 -10.70 -17.86 -16.63
N MET A 65 -9.94 -16.77 -16.66
CA MET A 65 -10.31 -15.58 -17.39
C MET A 65 -10.40 -15.87 -18.89
N SER A 66 -11.36 -15.22 -19.55
CA SER A 66 -11.41 -15.21 -21.01
C SER A 66 -10.22 -14.42 -21.59
N ALA A 67 -9.91 -14.63 -22.87
CA ALA A 67 -8.83 -13.90 -23.53
C ALA A 67 -9.02 -12.37 -23.47
N ASP A 68 -10.25 -11.90 -23.70
CA ASP A 68 -10.58 -10.47 -23.66
C ASP A 68 -10.43 -9.89 -22.26
N GLU A 69 -10.86 -10.63 -21.25
CA GLU A 69 -10.73 -10.20 -19.86
C GLU A 69 -9.28 -10.16 -19.40
N ALA A 70 -8.48 -11.17 -19.77
CA ALA A 70 -7.06 -11.22 -19.48
C ALA A 70 -6.33 -10.02 -20.11
N ALA A 71 -6.67 -9.66 -21.35
CA ALA A 71 -6.11 -8.48 -22.02
C ALA A 71 -6.47 -7.17 -21.29
N ARG A 72 -7.71 -7.03 -20.81
CA ARG A 72 -8.13 -5.88 -20.00
C ARG A 72 -7.37 -5.78 -18.69
N VAL A 73 -7.32 -6.87 -17.91
CA VAL A 73 -6.59 -6.90 -16.63
C VAL A 73 -5.11 -6.66 -16.84
N GLN A 74 -4.52 -7.17 -17.93
CA GLN A 74 -3.14 -6.88 -18.27
C GLN A 74 -2.90 -5.37 -18.46
N THR A 75 -3.79 -4.70 -19.19
CA THR A 75 -3.70 -3.25 -19.41
C THR A 75 -3.82 -2.48 -18.09
N GLU A 76 -4.76 -2.87 -17.22
CA GLU A 76 -4.93 -2.26 -15.90
C GLU A 76 -3.71 -2.48 -15.00
N ARG A 77 -3.15 -3.69 -15.01
CA ARG A 77 -1.94 -4.05 -14.28
C ARG A 77 -0.75 -3.23 -14.76
N ASP A 78 -0.54 -3.11 -16.07
CA ASP A 78 0.58 -2.37 -16.63
C ASP A 78 0.48 -0.87 -16.29
N ALA A 79 -0.74 -0.32 -16.33
CA ALA A 79 -1.00 1.05 -15.87
C ALA A 79 -0.73 1.24 -14.38
N PHE A 80 -1.11 0.26 -13.54
CA PHE A 80 -0.82 0.29 -12.10
C PHE A 80 0.68 0.22 -11.82
N VAL A 81 1.39 -0.73 -12.44
CA VAL A 81 2.85 -0.88 -12.33
C VAL A 81 3.53 0.41 -12.77
N LYS A 82 3.15 0.98 -13.92
CA LYS A 82 3.71 2.25 -14.38
C LYS A 82 3.56 3.38 -13.35
N ARG A 83 2.37 3.52 -12.74
CA ARG A 83 2.15 4.54 -11.70
C ARG A 83 2.99 4.29 -10.45
N LEU A 84 3.10 3.03 -10.02
CA LEU A 84 3.90 2.66 -8.86
C LEU A 84 5.39 2.95 -9.08
N TYR A 85 5.93 2.56 -10.24
CA TYR A 85 7.34 2.78 -10.57
C TYR A 85 7.68 4.23 -10.89
N ALA A 86 6.72 5.03 -11.38
CA ALA A 86 6.93 6.45 -11.64
C ALA A 86 7.38 7.23 -10.39
N ALA A 87 6.97 6.79 -9.19
CA ALA A 87 7.42 7.39 -7.94
C ALA A 87 8.93 7.19 -7.69
N PHE A 88 9.50 6.08 -8.16
CA PHE A 88 10.93 5.75 -8.04
C PHE A 88 11.78 6.36 -9.16
N THR A 89 11.20 6.59 -10.34
CA THR A 89 11.92 7.16 -11.49
C THR A 89 11.77 8.67 -11.63
N ARG A 90 11.07 9.33 -10.70
CA ARG A 90 10.94 10.80 -10.75
C ARG A 90 12.31 11.44 -10.47
N GLU A 91 12.69 12.42 -11.27
CA GLU A 91 13.81 13.28 -10.93
C GLU A 91 13.44 14.10 -9.68
N THR A 92 14.27 13.99 -8.64
CA THR A 92 14.12 14.79 -7.42
C THR A 92 15.29 15.74 -7.29
N VAL A 93 15.01 17.00 -6.96
CA VAL A 93 16.02 18.00 -6.61
C VAL A 93 16.14 18.03 -5.09
N PRO A 94 17.33 18.27 -4.50
CA PRO A 94 17.48 18.44 -3.07
C PRO A 94 16.48 19.45 -2.48
N ALA A 95 15.93 19.14 -1.31
CA ALA A 95 14.96 20.01 -0.64
C ALA A 95 15.57 21.36 -0.17
N THR A 96 16.91 21.46 -0.17
CA THR A 96 17.65 22.67 0.14
C THR A 96 18.46 23.04 -1.11
N PRO A 97 18.38 24.29 -1.61
CA PRO A 97 19.24 24.74 -2.71
C PRO A 97 20.71 24.63 -2.28
N ASP A 98 21.62 24.41 -3.25
CA ASP A 98 23.06 24.53 -3.00
C ASP A 98 23.32 25.87 -2.31
N GLY A 99 23.89 25.80 -1.11
CA GLY A 99 24.20 26.98 -0.31
C GLY A 99 25.23 27.88 -1.02
N PRO A 100 25.31 29.17 -0.65
CA PRO A 100 26.33 30.07 -1.18
C PRO A 100 27.76 29.59 -0.87
#